data_AF-A0A6L7A519-F1
#
_entry.id   AF-A0A6L7A519-F1
#
_cell.length_a   1.000
_cell.length_b   1.000
_cell.length_c   1.000
_cell.angle_alpha   90.00
_cell.angle_beta   90.00
_cell.angle_gamma   90.00
#
_symmetry.space_group_name_H-M   'P 1'
#
loop_
_entity.id
_entity.type
_entity.pdbx_description
1 polymer ?
#
loop_
_entity_poly.entity_id
_entity_poly.type
_entity_poly.pdbx_seq_one_letter_code
_entity_poly.pdbx_strand_id
1 'polypeptide(L)'
;MLHLFAGLDLHTGLLLLLALAFVLFYEAINGFHDTANAVATVIYTRAMRSQLAVVMAAVFNFLGVLLGGLSVAYAIVHMLPTDLLLNMGSSHGLAMVFSMLLAAIIWNLGTWYFGLPASSSHTLIGAIIGIGLTNALMTGTSVVDALNIPKVLSIFGSLIVSPIVGLVFAGGLIFLLRRYWSGTKKRARIHLTPAEREKKDGKKKPPFWTRIALILSAIGVAFSHGANDGQKGIGLVMLVLIGVAPAGFVVNMNATGYEITRTRDAINNVEAYFEQHPALLKQATGADQLVPAPEAGATQPAEFHCHPSNTINALNRLKGMLTTDVESYDKLSLDQRSQMRRIMLCVSDTIDKVVKMPGVSADDQRLLKKLKSDMLSTIEYAPVWIIMAVALALGIGTMIGWR
;
A
#
# COMPACT_ATOMS: atom_id res chain seq x y z
N MET A 1 24.16 1.14 4.56
CA MET A 1 23.52 1.54 3.28
C MET A 1 24.16 0.82 2.11
N LEU A 2 25.42 1.10 1.72
CA LEU A 2 26.04 0.44 0.56
C LEU A 2 26.26 -1.08 0.75
N HIS A 3 26.47 -1.54 1.99
CA HIS A 3 26.57 -2.97 2.29
C HIS A 3 25.29 -3.77 2.00
N LEU A 4 24.11 -3.11 1.97
CA LEU A 4 22.83 -3.78 1.65
C LEU A 4 22.73 -4.15 0.16
N PHE A 5 23.61 -3.59 -0.66
CA PHE A 5 23.74 -3.87 -2.09
C PHE A 5 25.06 -4.61 -2.40
N ALA A 6 25.86 -4.93 -1.38
CA ALA A 6 27.10 -5.66 -1.55
C ALA A 6 26.79 -7.12 -1.95
N GLY A 7 27.23 -7.52 -3.14
CA GLY A 7 26.95 -8.84 -3.72
C GLY A 7 26.05 -8.81 -4.95
N LEU A 8 25.57 -7.64 -5.40
CA LEU A 8 24.90 -7.51 -6.68
C LEU A 8 25.91 -7.37 -7.82
N ASP A 9 25.70 -8.12 -8.89
CA ASP A 9 26.40 -7.90 -10.16
C ASP A 9 26.15 -6.48 -10.67
N LEU A 10 27.14 -5.91 -11.36
CA LEU A 10 27.08 -4.54 -11.87
C LEU A 10 25.81 -4.30 -12.72
N HIS A 11 25.46 -5.26 -13.57
CA HIS A 11 24.26 -5.18 -14.42
C HIS A 11 22.98 -5.12 -13.59
N THR A 12 22.85 -5.97 -12.58
CA THR A 12 21.70 -6.01 -11.66
C THR A 12 21.62 -4.73 -10.84
N GLY A 13 22.76 -4.20 -10.37
CA GLY A 13 22.83 -2.91 -9.69
C GLY A 13 22.38 -1.73 -10.56
N LEU A 14 22.79 -1.70 -11.84
CA LEU A 14 22.35 -0.67 -12.78
C LEU A 14 20.83 -0.77 -13.08
N LEU A 15 20.32 -1.98 -13.29
CA LEU A 15 18.88 -2.19 -13.49
C LEU A 15 18.06 -1.82 -12.26
N LEU A 16 18.58 -2.09 -11.06
CA LEU A 16 17.96 -1.65 -9.81
C LEU A 16 17.85 -0.13 -9.75
N LEU A 17 18.95 0.59 -10.01
CA LEU A 17 18.94 2.06 -10.03
C LEU A 17 17.93 2.60 -11.05
N LEU A 18 17.85 1.98 -12.23
CA LEU A 18 16.89 2.35 -13.26
C LEU A 18 15.45 2.08 -12.83
N ALA A 19 15.17 0.93 -12.20
CA ALA A 19 13.84 0.59 -11.70
C ALA A 19 13.40 1.56 -10.59
N LEU A 20 14.30 1.88 -9.66
CA LEU A 20 14.03 2.88 -8.61
C LEU A 20 13.75 4.26 -9.22
N ALA A 21 14.51 4.67 -10.24
CA ALA A 21 14.27 5.91 -10.95
C ALA A 21 12.88 5.91 -11.63
N PHE A 22 12.46 4.80 -12.24
CA PHE A 22 11.13 4.66 -12.84
C PHE A 22 10.02 4.77 -11.80
N VAL A 23 10.17 4.15 -10.63
CA VAL A 23 9.16 4.26 -9.56
C VAL A 23 9.06 5.70 -9.04
N LEU A 24 10.20 6.37 -8.81
CA LEU A 24 10.20 7.77 -8.38
C LEU A 24 9.62 8.70 -9.46
N PHE A 25 9.87 8.40 -10.73
CA PHE A 25 9.29 9.15 -11.84
C PHE A 25 7.78 8.93 -11.95
N TYR A 26 7.30 7.68 -11.81
CA TYR A 26 5.88 7.35 -11.70
C TYR A 26 5.21 8.12 -10.56
N GLU A 27 5.85 8.18 -9.39
CA GLU A 27 5.31 8.93 -8.26
C GLU A 27 5.26 10.44 -8.52
N ALA A 28 6.29 10.99 -9.15
CA ALA A 28 6.28 12.39 -9.57
C ALA A 28 5.13 12.68 -10.57
N ILE A 29 4.85 11.73 -11.48
CA ILE A 29 3.70 11.81 -12.40
C ILE A 29 2.38 11.85 -11.65
N ASN A 30 2.19 10.94 -10.69
CA ASN A 30 0.99 10.94 -9.85
C ASN A 30 0.83 12.29 -9.14
N GLY A 31 1.93 12.82 -8.61
CA GLY A 31 1.96 14.12 -7.96
C GLY A 31 1.36 15.22 -8.80
N PHE A 32 1.77 15.37 -10.07
CA PHE A 32 1.19 16.41 -10.91
C PHE A 32 -0.20 16.10 -11.45
N HIS A 33 -0.49 14.84 -11.79
CA HIS A 33 -1.78 14.43 -12.36
C HIS A 33 -2.91 14.76 -11.38
N ASP A 34 -2.67 14.47 -10.10
CA ASP A 34 -3.67 14.61 -9.04
C ASP A 34 -3.59 15.93 -8.26
N THR A 35 -2.65 16.84 -8.60
CA THR A 35 -2.58 18.20 -8.01
C THR A 35 -3.92 18.92 -8.11
N ALA A 36 -4.57 18.82 -9.27
CA ALA A 36 -5.82 19.52 -9.57
C ALA A 36 -6.94 19.15 -8.57
N ASN A 37 -6.96 17.90 -8.09
CA ASN A 37 -7.97 17.41 -7.15
C ASN A 37 -7.96 18.18 -5.82
N ALA A 38 -6.78 18.61 -5.36
CA ALA A 38 -6.64 19.35 -4.10
C ALA A 38 -6.77 20.87 -4.30
N VAL A 39 -6.19 21.43 -5.37
CA VAL A 39 -6.03 22.90 -5.48
C VAL A 39 -7.13 23.60 -6.28
N ALA A 40 -7.86 22.89 -7.15
CA ALA A 40 -8.81 23.52 -8.08
C ALA A 40 -9.88 24.35 -7.37
N THR A 41 -10.41 23.87 -6.24
CA THR A 41 -11.45 24.56 -5.47
C THR A 41 -10.96 25.91 -4.93
N VAL A 42 -9.74 25.97 -4.38
CA VAL A 42 -9.16 27.16 -3.76
C VAL A 42 -8.74 28.20 -4.79
N ILE A 43 -8.27 27.74 -5.95
CA ILE A 43 -7.89 28.58 -7.09
C ILE A 43 -9.13 29.16 -7.76
N TYR A 44 -10.11 28.31 -8.10
CA TYR A 44 -11.36 28.72 -8.75
C TYR A 44 -12.13 29.74 -7.90
N THR A 45 -12.25 29.49 -6.59
CA THR A 45 -12.92 30.41 -5.66
C THR A 45 -12.14 31.68 -5.36
N ARG A 46 -10.92 31.85 -5.92
CA ARG A 46 -9.99 32.96 -5.64
C ARG A 46 -9.66 33.09 -4.14
N ALA A 47 -9.70 31.98 -3.40
CA ALA A 47 -9.31 31.92 -1.99
C ALA A 47 -7.78 31.98 -1.85
N MET A 48 -7.02 31.41 -2.78
CA MET A 48 -5.56 31.44 -2.80
C MET A 48 -5.04 31.67 -4.23
N ARG A 49 -3.85 32.27 -4.35
CA ARG A 49 -3.15 32.37 -5.65
C ARG A 49 -2.66 30.97 -6.05
N SER A 50 -2.66 30.67 -7.36
CA SER A 50 -2.27 29.35 -7.87
C SER A 50 -0.92 28.88 -7.35
N GLN A 51 0.11 29.72 -7.43
CA GLN A 51 1.46 29.39 -6.95
C GLN A 51 1.49 28.97 -5.48
N LEU A 52 0.77 29.69 -4.61
CA LEU A 52 0.71 29.37 -3.18
C LEU A 52 -0.09 28.10 -2.92
N ALA A 53 -1.19 27.89 -3.66
CA ALA A 53 -2.04 26.71 -3.51
C ALA A 53 -1.27 25.43 -3.87
N VAL A 54 -0.45 25.50 -4.92
CA VAL A 54 0.36 24.38 -5.40
C VAL A 54 1.50 24.07 -4.43
N VAL A 55 2.24 25.07 -3.94
CA VAL A 55 3.29 24.85 -2.93
C VAL A 55 2.71 24.29 -1.64
N MET A 56 1.55 24.80 -1.22
CA MET A 56 0.82 24.27 -0.06
C MET A 56 0.45 22.80 -0.28
N ALA A 57 -0.14 22.45 -1.43
CA ALA A 57 -0.48 21.07 -1.75
C ALA A 57 0.75 20.17 -1.78
N ALA A 58 1.89 20.62 -2.32
CA ALA A 58 3.13 19.87 -2.33
C ALA A 58 3.65 19.56 -0.91
N VAL A 59 3.63 20.55 -0.01
CA VAL A 59 4.03 20.36 1.40
C VAL A 59 3.10 19.38 2.11
N PHE A 60 1.79 19.49 1.92
CA PHE A 60 0.85 18.57 2.59
C PHE A 60 0.82 17.18 1.96
N ASN A 61 1.05 17.04 0.65
CA ASN A 61 1.31 15.74 0.02
C ASN A 61 2.54 15.08 0.67
N PHE A 62 3.65 15.82 0.78
CA PHE A 62 4.88 15.35 1.43
C PHE A 62 4.63 14.90 2.88
N LEU A 63 3.94 15.72 3.69
CA LEU A 63 3.57 15.36 5.06
C LEU A 63 2.60 14.16 5.11
N GLY A 64 1.71 14.06 4.14
CA GLY A 64 0.80 12.92 3.98
C GLY A 64 1.57 11.62 3.82
N VAL A 65 2.60 11.59 2.96
CA VAL A 65 3.45 10.40 2.79
C VAL A 65 4.15 10.02 4.10
N LEU A 66 4.72 11.00 4.81
CA LEU A 66 5.44 10.75 6.06
C LEU A 66 4.56 10.22 7.19
N LEU A 67 3.30 10.67 7.25
CA LEU A 67 2.38 10.37 8.36
C LEU A 67 1.29 9.36 8.00
N GLY A 68 1.20 8.92 6.74
CA GLY A 68 0.11 8.09 6.22
C GLY A 68 0.15 6.63 6.67
N GLY A 69 1.31 6.13 7.12
CA GLY A 69 1.53 4.71 7.42
C GLY A 69 1.93 3.90 6.18
N LEU A 70 1.75 2.57 6.24
CA LEU A 70 2.22 1.62 5.20
C LEU A 70 1.13 0.64 4.73
N SER A 71 -0.11 0.80 5.17
CA SER A 71 -1.18 -0.16 4.90
C SER A 71 -1.49 -0.32 3.41
N VAL A 72 -1.52 0.77 2.65
CA VAL A 72 -1.75 0.76 1.19
C VAL A 72 -0.51 0.24 0.47
N ALA A 73 0.70 0.59 0.94
CA ALA A 73 1.95 0.11 0.38
C ALA A 73 1.99 -1.43 0.40
N TYR A 74 1.68 -2.02 1.56
CA TYR A 74 1.65 -3.46 1.68
C TYR A 74 0.44 -4.10 1.00
N ALA A 75 -0.71 -3.43 0.92
CA ALA A 75 -1.80 -3.92 0.09
C ALA A 75 -1.39 -4.09 -1.38
N ILE A 76 -0.57 -3.18 -1.93
CA ILE A 76 0.01 -3.32 -3.28
C ILE A 76 1.04 -4.45 -3.33
N VAL A 77 1.95 -4.54 -2.36
CA VAL A 77 2.96 -5.61 -2.32
C VAL A 77 2.31 -7.00 -2.28
N HIS A 78 1.25 -7.19 -1.48
CA HIS A 78 0.51 -8.46 -1.36
C HIS A 78 -0.39 -8.76 -2.56
N MET A 79 -0.68 -7.76 -3.41
CA MET A 79 -1.49 -7.95 -4.61
C MET A 79 -0.67 -8.54 -5.76
N LEU A 80 0.65 -8.38 -5.72
CA LEU A 80 1.51 -8.84 -6.79
C LEU A 80 1.65 -10.37 -6.77
N PRO A 81 1.83 -10.99 -7.95
CA PRO A 81 2.04 -12.43 -8.03
C PRO A 81 3.21 -12.86 -7.15
N THR A 82 3.05 -13.93 -6.37
CA THR A 82 4.13 -14.48 -5.55
C THR A 82 5.33 -14.90 -6.40
N ASP A 83 5.10 -15.34 -7.63
CA ASP A 83 6.16 -15.69 -8.58
C ASP A 83 7.00 -14.48 -8.99
N LEU A 84 6.37 -13.30 -9.07
CA LEU A 84 7.09 -12.05 -9.27
C LEU A 84 8.02 -11.87 -8.07
N LEU A 85 7.51 -11.87 -6.84
CA LEU A 85 8.30 -11.69 -5.60
C LEU A 85 9.46 -12.68 -5.45
N LEU A 86 9.30 -13.91 -5.96
CA LEU A 86 10.28 -14.99 -5.82
C LEU A 86 11.36 -14.99 -6.92
N ASN A 87 11.04 -14.49 -8.13
CA ASN A 87 11.93 -14.58 -9.30
C ASN A 87 12.45 -13.21 -9.80
N MET A 88 12.44 -12.17 -8.96
CA MET A 88 12.89 -10.81 -9.34
C MET A 88 14.38 -10.70 -9.68
N GLY A 89 15.20 -11.65 -9.20
CA GLY A 89 16.61 -11.76 -9.59
C GLY A 89 16.83 -12.35 -10.99
N SER A 90 15.77 -12.89 -11.62
CA SER A 90 15.81 -13.38 -13.00
C SER A 90 15.47 -12.28 -14.00
N SER A 91 15.91 -12.46 -15.24
CA SER A 91 15.51 -11.59 -16.36
C SER A 91 13.99 -11.45 -16.50
N HIS A 92 13.24 -12.52 -16.20
CA HIS A 92 11.78 -12.52 -16.24
C HIS A 92 11.16 -11.61 -15.18
N GLY A 93 11.68 -11.62 -13.95
CA GLY A 93 11.19 -10.78 -12.86
C GLY A 93 11.41 -9.29 -13.11
N LEU A 94 12.60 -8.91 -13.57
CA LEU A 94 12.89 -7.53 -13.97
C LEU A 94 12.03 -7.09 -15.15
N ALA A 95 11.84 -7.93 -16.16
CA ALA A 95 10.98 -7.63 -17.30
C ALA A 95 9.53 -7.35 -16.89
N MET A 96 8.97 -8.11 -15.95
CA MET A 96 7.63 -7.88 -15.42
C MET A 96 7.53 -6.52 -14.69
N VAL A 97 8.50 -6.19 -13.82
CA VAL A 97 8.53 -4.89 -13.11
C VAL A 97 8.57 -3.73 -14.10
N PHE A 98 9.50 -3.77 -15.07
CA PHE A 98 9.63 -2.70 -16.05
C PHE A 98 8.39 -2.59 -16.93
N SER A 99 7.79 -3.70 -17.33
CA SER A 99 6.56 -3.70 -18.14
C SER A 99 5.39 -3.05 -17.38
N MET A 100 5.22 -3.40 -16.10
CA MET A 100 4.19 -2.82 -15.25
C MET A 100 4.39 -1.32 -15.05
N LEU A 101 5.61 -0.89 -14.70
CA LEU A 101 5.93 0.52 -14.48
C LEU A 101 5.78 1.33 -15.76
N LEU A 102 6.28 0.82 -16.89
CA LEU A 102 6.22 1.52 -18.17
C LEU A 102 4.77 1.66 -18.66
N ALA A 103 3.96 0.61 -18.54
CA ALA A 103 2.53 0.68 -18.86
C ALA A 103 1.82 1.75 -18.02
N ALA A 104 2.10 1.79 -16.71
CA ALA A 104 1.51 2.77 -15.82
C ALA A 104 1.96 4.21 -16.12
N ILE A 105 3.25 4.41 -16.36
CA ILE A 105 3.85 5.71 -16.72
C ILE A 105 3.30 6.23 -18.05
N ILE A 106 3.31 5.41 -19.10
CA ILE A 106 2.84 5.80 -20.43
C ILE A 106 1.38 6.22 -20.37
N TRP A 107 0.53 5.46 -19.67
CA TRP A 107 -0.88 5.78 -19.57
C TRP A 107 -1.16 7.04 -18.74
N ASN A 108 -0.47 7.20 -17.61
CA ASN A 108 -0.62 8.40 -16.78
C ASN A 108 -0.11 9.66 -17.51
N LEU A 109 1.02 9.59 -18.20
CA LEU A 109 1.51 10.69 -19.03
C LEU A 109 0.58 11.00 -20.21
N GLY A 110 0.09 9.97 -20.90
CA GLY A 110 -0.82 10.13 -22.02
C GLY A 110 -2.12 10.81 -21.60
N THR A 111 -2.75 10.33 -20.54
CA THR A 111 -4.00 10.93 -20.01
C THR A 111 -3.78 12.36 -19.53
N TRP A 112 -2.67 12.64 -18.85
CA TRP A 112 -2.30 14.01 -18.47
C TRP A 112 -2.11 14.91 -19.70
N TYR A 113 -1.38 14.45 -20.72
CA TYR A 113 -1.14 15.21 -21.95
C TYR A 113 -2.46 15.56 -22.68
N PHE A 114 -3.44 14.67 -22.65
CA PHE A 114 -4.79 14.92 -23.19
C PHE A 114 -5.75 15.63 -22.22
N GLY A 115 -5.30 15.98 -21.00
CA GLY A 115 -6.12 16.64 -19.99
C GLY A 115 -7.27 15.77 -19.46
N LEU A 116 -7.15 14.45 -19.57
CA LEU A 116 -8.16 13.50 -19.12
C LEU A 116 -7.94 13.17 -17.64
N PRO A 117 -8.90 13.45 -16.74
CA PRO A 117 -8.80 13.03 -15.35
C PRO A 117 -8.87 11.49 -15.30
N ALA A 118 -7.79 10.88 -14.84
CA ALA A 118 -7.61 9.43 -14.81
C ALA A 118 -7.07 9.03 -13.44
N SER A 119 -7.41 7.82 -13.00
CA SER A 119 -6.99 7.34 -11.69
C SER A 119 -5.71 6.52 -11.80
N SER A 120 -4.63 7.06 -11.23
CA SER A 120 -3.33 6.38 -11.12
C SER A 120 -3.42 5.01 -10.42
N SER A 121 -4.36 4.86 -9.47
CA SER A 121 -4.66 3.57 -8.81
C SER A 121 -5.15 2.51 -9.79
N HIS A 122 -6.14 2.86 -10.62
CA HIS A 122 -6.72 1.92 -11.57
C HIS A 122 -5.71 1.51 -12.63
N THR A 123 -4.90 2.47 -13.08
CA THR A 123 -3.80 2.22 -14.01
C THR A 123 -2.79 1.23 -13.42
N LEU A 124 -2.33 1.44 -12.19
CA LEU A 124 -1.37 0.54 -11.54
C LEU A 124 -1.95 -0.86 -11.32
N ILE A 125 -3.17 -0.95 -10.78
CA ILE A 125 -3.86 -2.23 -10.58
C ILE A 125 -4.06 -2.96 -11.91
N GLY A 126 -4.46 -2.25 -12.97
CA GLY A 126 -4.59 -2.81 -14.30
C GLY A 126 -3.26 -3.34 -14.84
N ALA A 127 -2.16 -2.63 -14.61
CA ALA A 127 -0.82 -3.08 -14.98
C ALA A 127 -0.40 -4.35 -14.20
N ILE A 128 -0.68 -4.41 -12.89
CA ILE A 128 -0.45 -5.61 -12.05
C ILE A 128 -1.23 -6.82 -12.58
N ILE A 129 -2.51 -6.62 -12.91
CA ILE A 129 -3.35 -7.69 -13.47
C ILE A 129 -2.84 -8.13 -14.83
N GLY A 130 -2.43 -7.18 -15.67
CA GLY A 130 -1.84 -7.46 -16.98
C GLY A 130 -0.62 -8.36 -16.88
N ILE A 131 0.36 -7.99 -16.04
CA ILE A 131 1.57 -8.82 -15.86
C ILE A 131 1.25 -10.17 -15.23
N GLY A 132 0.32 -10.22 -14.27
CA GLY A 132 -0.05 -11.48 -13.60
C GLY A 132 -0.76 -12.45 -14.55
N LEU A 133 -1.62 -11.93 -15.43
CA LEU A 133 -2.29 -12.72 -16.47
C LEU A 133 -1.28 -13.23 -17.52
N THR A 134 -0.40 -12.37 -18.00
CA THR A 134 0.65 -12.79 -18.96
C THR A 134 1.58 -13.83 -18.34
N ASN A 135 1.99 -13.65 -17.08
CA ASN A 135 2.80 -14.63 -16.37
C ASN A 135 2.08 -15.99 -16.27
N ALA A 136 0.81 -15.99 -15.84
CA ALA A 136 0.01 -17.21 -15.74
C ALA A 136 -0.14 -17.95 -17.09
N LEU A 137 -0.32 -17.21 -18.18
CA LEU A 137 -0.39 -17.77 -19.53
C LEU A 137 0.95 -18.37 -19.98
N MET A 138 2.08 -17.76 -19.60
CA MET A 138 3.40 -18.24 -19.97
C MET A 138 3.87 -19.44 -19.13
N THR A 139 3.52 -19.49 -17.84
CA THR A 139 3.91 -20.58 -16.92
C THR A 139 2.88 -21.71 -16.85
N GLY A 140 1.69 -21.51 -17.42
CA GLY A 140 0.58 -22.47 -17.36
C GLY A 140 -0.06 -22.56 -15.96
N THR A 141 0.17 -21.59 -15.08
CA THR A 141 -0.44 -21.56 -13.75
C THR A 141 -1.89 -21.10 -13.80
N SER A 142 -2.69 -21.55 -12.84
CA SER A 142 -4.08 -21.09 -12.66
C SER A 142 -4.13 -19.58 -12.49
N VAL A 143 -4.92 -18.90 -13.34
CA VAL A 143 -5.13 -17.44 -13.28
C VAL A 143 -5.66 -16.98 -11.93
N VAL A 144 -6.41 -17.83 -11.23
CA VAL A 144 -6.98 -17.53 -9.91
C VAL A 144 -5.88 -17.45 -8.85
N ASP A 145 -4.93 -18.37 -8.89
CA ASP A 145 -3.81 -18.44 -7.95
C ASP A 145 -2.76 -17.38 -8.27
N ALA A 146 -2.53 -17.12 -9.57
CA ALA A 146 -1.57 -16.11 -10.03
C ALA A 146 -1.98 -14.67 -9.69
N LEU A 147 -3.28 -14.37 -9.64
CA LEU A 147 -3.79 -13.00 -9.46
C LEU A 147 -4.30 -12.70 -8.05
N ASN A 148 -4.30 -13.64 -7.10
CA ASN A 148 -4.91 -13.46 -5.78
C ASN A 148 -6.29 -12.77 -5.87
N ILE A 149 -7.20 -13.37 -6.66
CA ILE A 149 -8.50 -12.79 -7.02
C ILE A 149 -9.30 -12.24 -5.83
N PRO A 150 -9.35 -12.89 -4.65
CA PRO A 150 -10.04 -12.34 -3.49
C PRO A 150 -9.51 -10.97 -3.07
N LYS A 151 -8.18 -10.78 -3.14
CA LYS A 151 -7.54 -9.49 -2.81
C LYS A 151 -7.85 -8.45 -3.88
N VAL A 152 -7.74 -8.81 -5.15
CA VAL A 152 -8.11 -7.95 -6.29
C VAL A 152 -9.54 -7.45 -6.14
N LEU A 153 -10.51 -8.36 -5.92
CA LEU A 153 -11.92 -8.02 -5.73
C LEU A 153 -12.13 -7.10 -4.52
N SER A 154 -11.44 -7.33 -3.41
CA SER A 154 -11.54 -6.46 -2.23
C SER A 154 -11.07 -5.03 -2.52
N ILE A 155 -10.00 -4.89 -3.31
CA ILE A 155 -9.45 -3.60 -3.72
C ILE A 155 -10.43 -2.92 -4.68
N PHE A 156 -10.87 -3.61 -5.75
CA PHE A 156 -11.88 -3.06 -6.67
C PHE A 156 -13.17 -2.65 -5.95
N GLY A 157 -13.63 -3.45 -5.00
CA GLY A 157 -14.77 -3.11 -4.15
C GLY A 157 -14.55 -1.78 -3.42
N SER A 158 -13.36 -1.55 -2.84
CA SER A 158 -13.03 -0.29 -2.19
C SER A 158 -12.99 0.91 -3.16
N LEU A 159 -12.56 0.70 -4.41
CA LEU A 159 -12.52 1.74 -5.45
C LEU A 159 -13.94 2.15 -5.92
N ILE A 160 -14.91 1.24 -5.88
CA ILE A 160 -16.31 1.54 -6.20
C ILE A 160 -17.04 2.17 -5.00
N VAL A 161 -16.80 1.64 -3.80
CA VAL A 161 -17.48 2.10 -2.58
C VAL A 161 -17.02 3.50 -2.16
N SER A 162 -15.74 3.84 -2.34
CA SER A 162 -15.19 5.12 -1.87
C SER A 162 -15.84 6.37 -2.51
N PRO A 163 -16.07 6.45 -3.85
CA PRO A 163 -16.81 7.57 -4.43
C PRO A 163 -18.26 7.66 -3.94
N ILE A 164 -18.94 6.52 -3.75
CA ILE A 164 -20.34 6.49 -3.28
C ILE A 164 -20.41 7.05 -1.86
N VAL A 165 -19.54 6.57 -0.97
CA VAL A 165 -19.43 7.06 0.41
C VAL A 165 -19.11 8.56 0.41
N GLY A 166 -18.14 9.00 -0.39
CA GLY A 166 -17.79 10.42 -0.54
C GLY A 166 -18.98 11.27 -1.00
N LEU A 167 -19.75 10.80 -1.98
CA LEU A 167 -20.94 11.48 -2.49
C LEU A 167 -22.05 11.57 -1.44
N VAL A 168 -22.30 10.48 -0.70
CA VAL A 168 -23.33 10.46 0.36
C VAL A 168 -22.96 11.43 1.49
N PHE A 169 -21.71 11.42 1.96
CA PHE A 169 -21.27 12.34 3.01
C PHE A 169 -21.25 13.80 2.55
N ALA A 170 -20.67 14.09 1.37
CA ALA A 170 -20.62 15.44 0.83
C ALA A 170 -22.04 15.98 0.51
N GLY A 171 -22.87 15.16 -0.12
CA GLY A 171 -24.25 15.48 -0.45
C GLY A 171 -25.11 15.70 0.80
N GLY A 172 -24.98 14.82 1.80
CA GLY A 172 -25.64 14.95 3.09
C GLY A 172 -25.24 16.23 3.83
N LEU A 173 -23.95 16.54 3.87
CA LEU A 173 -23.44 17.78 4.47
C LEU A 173 -23.99 19.02 3.75
N ILE A 174 -23.95 19.04 2.41
CA ILE A 174 -24.51 20.15 1.61
C ILE A 174 -26.02 20.31 1.89
N PHE A 175 -26.76 19.19 1.95
CA PHE A 175 -28.20 19.20 2.24
C PHE A 175 -28.50 19.79 3.62
N LEU A 176 -27.79 19.33 4.67
CA LEU A 176 -27.95 19.82 6.04
C LEU A 176 -27.60 21.31 6.15
N LEU A 177 -26.49 21.75 5.57
CA LEU A 177 -26.08 23.16 5.59
C LEU A 177 -27.09 24.05 4.84
N ARG A 178 -27.63 23.57 3.71
CA ARG A 178 -28.70 24.28 2.98
C ARG A 178 -29.98 24.37 3.78
N ARG A 179 -30.35 23.31 4.51
CA ARG A 179 -31.56 23.25 5.34
C ARG A 179 -31.46 24.16 6.57
N TYR A 180 -30.31 24.16 7.24
CA TYR A 180 -30.06 24.91 8.47
C TYR A 180 -29.91 26.42 8.22
N TRP A 181 -29.22 26.82 7.15
CA TRP A 181 -29.06 28.24 6.78
C TRP A 181 -30.12 28.76 5.81
N SER A 182 -31.17 27.98 5.53
CA SER A 182 -32.29 28.43 4.71
C SER A 182 -32.91 29.71 5.26
N GLY A 183 -33.20 30.68 4.40
CA GLY A 183 -33.78 31.98 4.79
C GLY A 183 -32.79 32.99 5.41
N THR A 184 -31.53 32.63 5.68
CA THR A 184 -30.55 33.57 6.23
C THR A 184 -29.71 34.29 5.15
N LYS A 185 -29.27 35.53 5.43
CA LYS A 185 -28.28 36.24 4.60
C LYS A 185 -26.93 35.50 4.48
N LYS A 186 -26.68 34.46 5.29
CA LYS A 186 -25.48 33.61 5.23
C LYS A 186 -25.51 32.64 4.04
N ARG A 187 -26.69 32.11 3.66
CA ARG A 187 -26.82 31.21 2.50
C ARG A 187 -26.37 31.87 1.20
N ALA A 188 -26.89 33.07 0.94
CA ALA A 188 -26.51 33.88 -0.22
C ALA A 188 -25.01 34.16 -0.22
N ARG A 189 -24.44 34.56 0.93
CA ARG A 189 -23.01 34.86 1.04
C ARG A 189 -22.08 33.67 0.85
N ILE A 190 -22.49 32.43 1.11
CA ILE A 190 -21.60 31.25 1.00
C ILE A 190 -21.67 30.63 -0.40
N HIS A 191 -22.84 30.62 -1.04
CA HIS A 191 -23.07 29.91 -2.31
C HIS A 191 -22.94 30.76 -3.57
N LEU A 192 -22.66 32.06 -3.44
CA LEU A 192 -22.37 32.93 -4.58
C LEU A 192 -21.03 32.54 -5.23
N THR A 193 -21.06 32.30 -6.54
CA THR A 193 -19.85 32.13 -7.34
C THR A 193 -19.01 33.43 -7.33
N PRO A 194 -17.70 33.36 -7.62
CA PRO A 194 -16.87 34.55 -7.69
C PRO A 194 -17.39 35.61 -8.68
N ALA A 195 -17.96 35.18 -9.82
CA ALA A 195 -18.52 36.07 -10.83
C ALA A 195 -19.79 36.78 -10.35
N GLU A 196 -20.70 36.07 -9.67
CA GLU A 196 -21.90 36.67 -9.10
C GLU A 196 -21.57 37.60 -7.93
N ARG A 197 -20.57 37.24 -7.11
CA ARG A 197 -20.11 38.08 -6.00
C ARG A 197 -19.44 39.35 -6.51
N GLU A 198 -18.68 39.28 -7.60
CA GLU A 198 -18.08 40.46 -8.23
C GLU A 198 -19.17 41.44 -8.71
N LYS A 199 -20.23 40.94 -9.36
CA LYS A 199 -21.37 41.75 -9.80
C LYS A 199 -22.17 42.37 -8.64
N LYS A 200 -22.31 41.66 -7.53
CA LYS A 200 -23.21 42.07 -6.43
C LYS A 200 -22.53 42.86 -5.31
N ASP A 201 -21.33 42.42 -4.90
CA ASP A 201 -20.60 42.96 -3.76
C ASP A 201 -19.36 43.77 -4.17
N GLY A 202 -19.04 43.83 -5.47
CA GLY A 202 -17.80 44.43 -6.00
C GLY A 202 -16.52 43.70 -5.55
N LYS A 203 -16.65 42.52 -4.93
CA LYS A 203 -15.55 41.79 -4.29
C LYS A 203 -15.31 40.45 -4.96
N LYS A 204 -14.06 40.22 -5.37
CA LYS A 204 -13.60 38.99 -6.04
C LYS A 204 -13.30 37.83 -5.08
N LYS A 205 -13.10 38.09 -3.79
CA LYS A 205 -12.61 37.12 -2.80
C LYS A 205 -13.73 36.61 -1.88
N PRO A 206 -13.66 35.35 -1.41
CA PRO A 206 -14.62 34.81 -0.46
C PRO A 206 -14.50 35.46 0.93
N PRO A 207 -15.58 35.43 1.74
CA PRO A 207 -15.56 35.86 3.14
C PRO A 207 -14.45 35.15 3.92
N PHE A 208 -13.89 35.82 4.93
CA PHE A 208 -12.75 35.32 5.70
C PHE A 208 -12.91 33.88 6.20
N TRP A 209 -14.03 33.56 6.84
CA TRP A 209 -14.29 32.21 7.35
C TRP A 209 -14.48 31.15 6.25
N THR A 210 -15.17 31.49 5.16
CA THR A 210 -15.30 30.60 4.00
C THR A 210 -13.95 30.36 3.32
N ARG A 211 -13.12 31.41 3.25
CA ARG A 211 -11.76 31.34 2.71
C ARG A 211 -10.90 30.39 3.52
N ILE A 212 -10.91 30.52 4.86
CA ILE A 212 -10.16 29.62 5.75
C ILE A 212 -10.66 28.19 5.60
N ALA A 213 -11.98 27.97 5.60
CA ALA A 213 -12.54 26.63 5.44
C ALA A 213 -12.13 25.97 4.11
N LEU A 214 -12.13 26.72 3.00
CA LEU A 214 -11.67 26.22 1.70
C LEU A 214 -10.18 25.87 1.70
N ILE A 215 -9.34 26.69 2.35
CA ILE A 215 -7.90 26.44 2.47
C ILE A 215 -7.65 25.19 3.33
N LEU A 216 -8.29 25.09 4.50
CA LEU A 216 -8.16 23.92 5.39
C LEU A 216 -8.67 22.64 4.72
N SER A 217 -9.76 22.72 3.96
CA SER A 217 -10.27 21.58 3.19
C SER A 217 -9.24 21.12 2.16
N ALA A 218 -8.66 22.04 1.39
CA ALA A 218 -7.63 21.71 0.39
C ALA A 218 -6.35 21.16 1.03
N ILE A 219 -5.95 21.66 2.20
CA ILE A 219 -4.88 21.08 3.01
C ILE A 219 -5.21 19.62 3.37
N GLY A 220 -6.42 19.36 3.85
CA GLY A 220 -6.86 18.01 4.22
C GLY A 220 -6.91 17.06 3.03
N VAL A 221 -7.37 17.53 1.86
CA VAL A 221 -7.40 16.74 0.61
C VAL A 221 -5.98 16.45 0.14
N ALA A 222 -5.07 17.43 0.12
CA ALA A 222 -3.66 17.21 -0.24
C ALA A 222 -2.98 16.25 0.74
N PHE A 223 -3.19 16.41 2.04
CA PHE A 223 -2.65 15.48 3.03
C PHE A 223 -3.15 14.04 2.83
N SER A 224 -4.46 13.87 2.65
CA SER A 224 -5.09 12.56 2.44
C SER A 224 -4.64 11.92 1.12
N HIS A 225 -4.44 12.74 0.09
CA HIS A 225 -3.89 12.31 -1.19
C HIS A 225 -2.48 11.78 -1.00
N GLY A 226 -1.55 12.54 -0.39
CA GLY A 226 -0.21 12.06 -0.09
C GLY A 226 -0.18 10.81 0.79
N ALA A 227 -1.05 10.73 1.80
CA ALA A 227 -1.15 9.58 2.69
C ALA A 227 -1.62 8.30 1.97
N ASN A 228 -2.36 8.41 0.87
CA ASN A 228 -2.85 7.25 0.12
C ASN A 228 -1.94 6.93 -1.08
N ASP A 229 -1.65 7.93 -1.90
CA ASP A 229 -0.95 7.76 -3.18
C ASP A 229 0.56 7.60 -2.98
N GLY A 230 1.16 8.33 -2.04
CA GLY A 230 2.56 8.16 -1.66
C GLY A 230 2.88 6.74 -1.17
N GLN A 231 1.93 6.07 -0.55
CA GLN A 231 2.12 4.68 -0.13
C GLN A 231 2.23 3.71 -1.31
N LYS A 232 1.63 4.01 -2.47
CA LYS A 232 1.78 3.18 -3.67
C LYS A 232 3.21 3.24 -4.18
N GLY A 233 3.80 4.45 -4.23
CA GLY A 233 5.21 4.64 -4.54
C GLY A 233 6.11 3.88 -3.57
N ILE A 234 5.84 3.96 -2.25
CA ILE A 234 6.59 3.17 -1.24
C ILE A 234 6.47 1.67 -1.49
N GLY A 235 5.27 1.17 -1.75
CA GLY A 235 5.02 -0.25 -2.03
C GLY A 235 5.78 -0.74 -3.27
N LEU A 236 5.80 0.05 -4.33
CA LEU A 236 6.55 -0.24 -5.56
C LEU A 236 8.07 -0.22 -5.34
N VAL A 237 8.60 0.75 -4.58
CA VAL A 237 10.03 0.75 -4.24
C VAL A 237 10.38 -0.47 -3.40
N MET A 238 9.58 -0.77 -2.37
CA MET A 238 9.80 -1.93 -1.51
C MET A 238 9.75 -3.23 -2.30
N LEU A 239 8.82 -3.37 -3.23
CA LEU A 239 8.75 -4.50 -4.15
C LEU A 239 10.07 -4.70 -4.90
N VAL A 240 10.54 -3.65 -5.56
CA VAL A 240 11.78 -3.69 -6.35
C VAL A 240 12.97 -4.08 -5.47
N LEU A 241 13.06 -3.55 -4.26
CA LEU A 241 14.14 -3.84 -3.32
C LEU A 241 14.08 -5.26 -2.74
N ILE A 242 12.90 -5.71 -2.31
CA ILE A 242 12.69 -7.09 -1.84
C ILE A 242 13.05 -8.08 -2.93
N GLY A 243 12.73 -7.75 -4.18
CA GLY A 243 13.03 -8.58 -5.33
C GLY A 243 14.49 -8.66 -5.71
N VAL A 244 15.09 -7.50 -5.95
CA VAL A 244 16.42 -7.42 -6.55
C VAL A 244 17.52 -7.49 -5.49
N ALA A 245 17.26 -6.99 -4.28
CA ALA A 245 18.20 -6.98 -3.16
C ALA A 245 17.60 -7.63 -1.90
N PRO A 246 17.12 -8.89 -1.97
CA PRO A 246 16.37 -9.52 -0.87
C PRO A 246 17.14 -9.54 0.45
N ALA A 247 18.46 -9.67 0.40
CA ALA A 247 19.32 -9.77 1.59
C ALA A 247 19.20 -8.59 2.55
N GLY A 248 18.95 -7.40 2.03
CA GLY A 248 18.80 -6.19 2.84
C GLY A 248 17.37 -5.79 3.15
N PHE A 249 16.37 -6.33 2.42
CA PHE A 249 15.02 -5.75 2.39
C PHE A 249 13.87 -6.74 2.62
N VAL A 250 14.12 -8.05 2.62
CA VAL A 250 13.10 -9.08 2.93
C VAL A 250 12.60 -8.96 4.38
N VAL A 251 13.46 -8.57 5.30
CA VAL A 251 13.16 -8.32 6.72
C VAL A 251 13.86 -7.03 7.13
N ASN A 252 13.33 -6.35 8.15
CA ASN A 252 13.96 -5.16 8.69
C ASN A 252 15.26 -5.53 9.40
N MET A 253 16.38 -5.45 8.68
CA MET A 253 17.72 -5.71 9.22
C MET A 253 18.11 -4.75 10.36
N ASN A 254 17.42 -3.62 10.50
CA ASN A 254 17.62 -2.66 11.58
C ASN A 254 16.58 -2.81 12.71
N ALA A 255 15.80 -3.91 12.73
CA ALA A 255 14.83 -4.16 13.79
C ALA A 255 15.53 -4.27 15.15
N THR A 256 14.95 -3.63 16.15
CA THR A 256 15.41 -3.69 17.54
C THR A 256 15.10 -5.05 18.15
N GLY A 257 15.85 -5.45 19.19
CA GLY A 257 15.55 -6.67 19.94
C GLY A 257 14.13 -6.69 20.52
N TYR A 258 13.57 -5.52 20.84
CA TYR A 258 12.17 -5.37 21.24
C TYR A 258 11.20 -5.74 20.11
N GLU A 259 11.41 -5.23 18.90
CA GLU A 259 10.55 -5.55 17.74
C GLU A 259 10.62 -7.03 17.39
N ILE A 260 11.81 -7.63 17.43
CA ILE A 260 12.00 -9.08 17.20
C ILE A 260 11.29 -9.90 18.27
N THR A 261 11.40 -9.50 19.54
CA THR A 261 10.70 -10.17 20.65
C THR A 261 9.19 -10.04 20.52
N ARG A 262 8.69 -8.85 20.16
CA ARG A 262 7.26 -8.63 19.90
C ARG A 262 6.74 -9.53 18.77
N THR A 263 7.51 -9.68 17.69
CA THR A 263 7.17 -10.59 16.59
C THR A 263 7.16 -12.05 17.06
N ARG A 264 8.14 -12.48 17.87
CA ARG A 264 8.20 -13.82 18.47
C ARG A 264 6.99 -14.09 19.37
N ASP A 265 6.66 -13.15 20.24
CA ASP A 265 5.51 -13.26 21.14
C ASP A 265 4.20 -13.32 20.37
N ALA A 266 4.07 -12.53 19.29
CA ALA A 266 2.91 -12.60 18.41
C ALA A 266 2.76 -13.98 17.78
N ILE A 267 3.84 -14.58 17.29
CA ILE A 267 3.84 -15.96 16.73
C ILE A 267 3.37 -16.97 17.78
N ASN A 268 3.92 -16.90 19.00
CA ASN A 268 3.55 -17.81 20.09
C ASN A 268 2.06 -17.69 20.45
N ASN A 269 1.54 -16.45 20.50
CA ASN A 269 0.13 -16.20 20.83
C ASN A 269 -0.82 -16.63 19.70
N VAL A 270 -0.41 -16.48 18.43
CA VAL A 270 -1.20 -16.98 17.28
C VAL A 270 -1.30 -18.50 17.33
N GLU A 271 -0.19 -19.19 17.62
CA GLU A 271 -0.18 -20.64 17.78
C GLU A 271 -1.09 -21.09 18.92
N ALA A 272 -0.92 -20.51 20.12
CA ALA A 272 -1.76 -20.83 21.28
C ALA A 272 -3.25 -20.61 20.99
N TYR A 273 -3.61 -19.54 20.26
CA TYR A 273 -4.99 -19.30 19.84
C TYR A 273 -5.52 -20.43 18.94
N PHE A 274 -4.76 -20.85 17.93
CA PHE A 274 -5.18 -21.91 17.02
C PHE A 274 -5.19 -23.30 17.66
N GLU A 275 -4.32 -23.56 18.64
CA GLU A 275 -4.35 -24.78 19.45
C GLU A 275 -5.59 -24.86 20.33
N GLN A 276 -6.03 -23.73 20.90
CA GLN A 276 -7.28 -23.65 21.67
C GLN A 276 -8.54 -23.74 20.79
N HIS A 277 -8.44 -23.35 19.52
CA HIS A 277 -9.55 -23.33 18.58
C HIS A 277 -9.32 -24.19 17.32
N PRO A 278 -9.07 -25.50 17.46
CA PRO A 278 -8.70 -26.36 16.34
C PRO A 278 -9.84 -26.50 15.30
N ALA A 279 -11.10 -26.36 15.73
CA ALA A 279 -12.26 -26.41 14.85
C ALA A 279 -12.32 -25.21 13.87
N LEU A 280 -11.96 -24.00 14.33
CA LEU A 280 -11.92 -22.81 13.48
C LEU A 280 -10.82 -22.92 12.44
N LEU A 281 -9.65 -23.45 12.82
CA LEU A 281 -8.57 -23.70 11.88
C LEU A 281 -9.01 -24.70 10.82
N LYS A 282 -9.58 -25.86 11.21
CA LYS A 282 -10.10 -26.86 10.25
C LYS A 282 -11.10 -26.26 9.25
N GLN A 283 -12.01 -25.42 9.73
CA GLN A 283 -12.99 -24.75 8.88
C GLN A 283 -12.35 -23.76 7.90
N ALA A 284 -11.30 -23.05 8.34
CA ALA A 284 -10.54 -22.11 7.49
C ALA A 284 -9.61 -22.77 6.47
N THR A 285 -9.19 -23.99 6.74
CA THR A 285 -8.25 -24.72 5.90
C THR A 285 -8.94 -25.67 4.92
N GLY A 286 -10.21 -26.04 5.16
CA GLY A 286 -10.96 -26.96 4.30
C GLY A 286 -10.34 -28.35 4.20
N ALA A 287 -9.48 -28.72 5.15
CA ALA A 287 -8.71 -29.96 5.14
C ALA A 287 -8.97 -30.77 6.42
N ASP A 288 -9.31 -32.05 6.26
CA ASP A 288 -9.63 -32.98 7.35
C ASP A 288 -8.41 -33.33 8.24
N GLN A 289 -7.19 -33.07 7.77
CA GLN A 289 -5.96 -33.37 8.50
C GLN A 289 -5.03 -32.16 8.59
N LEU A 290 -4.62 -31.83 9.83
CA LEU A 290 -3.34 -31.20 10.11
C LEU A 290 -2.27 -32.16 9.54
N VAL A 291 -1.65 -31.80 8.41
CA VAL A 291 -0.67 -32.69 7.76
C VAL A 291 0.49 -32.91 8.74
N PRO A 292 0.95 -34.15 8.98
CA PRO A 292 2.11 -34.41 9.83
C PRO A 292 3.36 -33.70 9.30
N ALA A 293 4.30 -33.37 10.19
CA ALA A 293 5.63 -32.89 9.79
C ALA A 293 6.24 -33.84 8.74
N PRO A 294 6.98 -33.34 7.73
CA PRO A 294 7.72 -34.23 6.84
C PRO A 294 8.66 -35.08 7.69
N GLU A 295 8.65 -36.39 7.47
CA GLU A 295 9.56 -37.32 8.13
C GLU A 295 11.01 -36.84 7.97
N ALA A 296 11.79 -37.00 9.05
CA ALA A 296 13.22 -36.69 9.09
C ALA A 296 13.97 -37.60 8.10
N GLY A 297 14.01 -37.22 6.82
CA GLY A 297 14.60 -38.02 5.76
C GLY A 297 14.37 -37.56 4.32
N ALA A 298 13.51 -36.57 4.07
CA ALA A 298 13.31 -36.06 2.70
C ALA A 298 14.53 -35.24 2.23
N THR A 299 15.32 -35.82 1.33
CA THR A 299 16.58 -35.31 0.75
C THR A 299 16.42 -34.20 -0.30
N GLN A 300 15.29 -33.50 -0.33
CA GLN A 300 15.12 -32.29 -1.14
C GLN A 300 14.34 -31.25 -0.32
N PRO A 301 14.72 -29.96 -0.37
CA PRO A 301 13.96 -28.91 0.28
C PRO A 301 12.61 -28.80 -0.45
N ALA A 302 11.61 -29.54 0.03
CA ALA A 302 10.27 -29.49 -0.53
C ALA A 302 9.80 -28.04 -0.53
N GLU A 303 9.45 -27.50 -1.71
CA GLU A 303 8.87 -26.19 -1.88
C GLU A 303 7.72 -26.05 -0.87
N PHE A 304 7.86 -25.10 0.05
CA PHE A 304 6.80 -24.82 1.00
C PHE A 304 5.67 -24.14 0.23
N HIS A 305 4.67 -24.91 -0.19
CA HIS A 305 3.42 -24.36 -0.64
C HIS A 305 2.66 -23.83 0.59
N CYS A 306 2.19 -22.59 0.49
CA CYS A 306 1.35 -21.91 1.49
C CYS A 306 -0.02 -22.61 1.58
N HIS A 307 -0.07 -23.83 2.09
CA HIS A 307 -1.32 -24.54 2.31
C HIS A 307 -1.79 -24.28 3.74
N PRO A 308 -3.02 -23.76 3.93
CA PRO A 308 -3.55 -23.42 5.25
C PRO A 308 -3.52 -24.58 6.26
N SER A 309 -3.64 -25.84 5.80
CA SER A 309 -3.55 -27.04 6.66
C SER A 309 -2.23 -27.18 7.42
N ASN A 310 -1.18 -26.49 6.96
CA ASN A 310 0.16 -26.56 7.53
C ASN A 310 0.46 -25.40 8.48
N THR A 311 -0.53 -24.58 8.83
CA THR A 311 -0.35 -23.35 9.63
C THR A 311 0.39 -23.63 10.95
N ILE A 312 0.04 -24.67 11.69
CA ILE A 312 0.73 -25.05 12.95
C ILE A 312 2.18 -25.48 12.70
N ASN A 313 2.43 -26.30 11.67
CA ASN A 313 3.80 -26.68 11.31
C ASN A 313 4.63 -25.46 10.87
N ALA A 314 3.99 -24.50 10.21
CA ALA A 314 4.62 -23.28 9.76
C ALA A 314 4.98 -22.37 10.95
N LEU A 315 4.08 -22.24 11.93
CA LEU A 315 4.34 -21.55 13.20
C LEU A 315 5.49 -22.20 13.98
N ASN A 316 5.51 -23.53 14.06
CA ASN A 316 6.63 -24.26 14.68
C ASN A 316 7.97 -24.01 13.97
N ARG A 317 7.98 -23.98 12.63
CA ARG A 317 9.18 -23.60 11.86
C ARG A 317 9.63 -22.16 12.15
N LEU A 318 8.69 -21.22 12.25
CA LEU A 318 9.01 -19.83 12.64
C LEU A 318 9.64 -19.76 14.03
N LYS A 319 9.09 -20.48 15.01
CA LYS A 319 9.64 -20.55 16.38
C LYS A 319 11.03 -21.15 16.40
N GLY A 320 11.27 -22.18 15.58
CA GLY A 320 12.60 -22.78 15.41
C GLY A 320 13.63 -21.81 14.81
N MET A 321 13.22 -20.87 13.95
CA MET A 321 14.09 -19.81 13.41
C MET A 321 14.28 -18.66 14.40
N LEU A 322 13.23 -18.29 15.14
CA LEU A 322 13.22 -17.18 16.09
C LEU A 322 13.37 -17.67 17.53
N THR A 323 14.42 -18.43 17.80
CA THR A 323 14.76 -18.83 19.18
C THR A 323 15.03 -17.60 20.04
N THR A 324 14.97 -17.76 21.37
CA THR A 324 15.19 -16.68 22.34
C THR A 324 16.52 -15.95 22.16
N ASP A 325 17.53 -16.61 21.59
CA ASP A 325 18.89 -16.08 21.42
C ASP A 325 19.06 -15.22 20.15
N VAL A 326 18.03 -15.14 19.30
CA VAL A 326 18.03 -14.28 18.12
C VAL A 326 17.62 -12.86 18.52
N GLU A 327 18.63 -12.00 18.70
CA GLU A 327 18.48 -10.57 18.98
C GLU A 327 18.64 -9.69 17.73
N SER A 328 19.13 -10.25 16.62
CA SER A 328 19.23 -9.60 15.31
C SER A 328 18.97 -10.62 14.21
N TYR A 329 18.33 -10.18 13.13
CA TYR A 329 18.13 -10.98 11.92
C TYR A 329 19.43 -11.29 11.17
N ASP A 330 20.55 -10.63 11.50
CA ASP A 330 21.87 -10.94 10.94
C ASP A 330 22.29 -12.40 11.17
N LYS A 331 21.82 -13.00 12.27
CA LYS A 331 22.09 -14.41 12.62
C LYS A 331 21.39 -15.42 11.69
N LEU A 332 20.36 -14.98 10.96
CA LEU A 332 19.63 -15.83 10.01
C LEU A 332 20.28 -15.75 8.63
N SER A 333 20.32 -16.87 7.91
CA SER A 333 20.70 -16.88 6.49
C SER A 333 19.67 -16.19 5.61
N LEU A 334 20.05 -15.83 4.38
CA LEU A 334 19.12 -15.23 3.40
C LEU A 334 17.88 -16.12 3.18
N ASP A 335 18.09 -17.42 2.99
CA ASP A 335 17.01 -18.38 2.77
C ASP A 335 16.09 -18.48 3.98
N GLN A 336 16.65 -18.45 5.20
CA GLN A 336 15.86 -18.42 6.44
C GLN A 336 15.01 -17.15 6.53
N ARG A 337 15.57 -15.98 6.19
CA ARG A 337 14.82 -14.70 6.20
C ARG A 337 13.69 -14.72 5.17
N SER A 338 13.97 -15.19 3.95
CA SER A 338 12.97 -15.32 2.88
C SER A 338 11.86 -16.32 3.24
N GLN A 339 12.24 -17.46 3.81
CA GLN A 339 11.29 -18.45 4.31
C GLN A 339 10.46 -17.91 5.47
N MET A 340 11.07 -17.19 6.41
CA MET A 340 10.38 -16.55 7.53
C MET A 340 9.31 -15.57 7.03
N ARG A 341 9.68 -14.66 6.10
CA ARG A 341 8.73 -13.74 5.47
C ARG A 341 7.58 -14.50 4.83
N ARG A 342 7.86 -15.51 3.99
CA ARG A 342 6.83 -16.32 3.31
C ARG A 342 5.88 -16.98 4.30
N ILE A 343 6.40 -17.58 5.37
CA ILE A 343 5.56 -18.24 6.37
C ILE A 343 4.69 -17.22 7.13
N MET A 344 5.25 -16.08 7.55
CA MET A 344 4.49 -15.03 8.22
C MET A 344 3.33 -14.51 7.35
N LEU A 345 3.56 -14.34 6.05
CA LEU A 345 2.52 -13.98 5.08
C LEU A 345 1.43 -15.06 4.98
N CYS A 346 1.83 -16.33 4.88
CA CYS A 346 0.90 -17.46 4.85
C CYS A 346 0.02 -17.52 6.11
N VAL A 347 0.62 -17.37 7.29
CA VAL A 347 -0.11 -17.36 8.57
C VAL A 347 -1.05 -16.16 8.63
N SER A 348 -0.62 -15.00 8.14
CA SER A 348 -1.46 -13.80 8.03
C SER A 348 -2.70 -14.02 7.15
N ASP A 349 -2.57 -14.75 6.05
CA ASP A 349 -3.72 -15.08 5.18
C ASP A 349 -4.69 -16.04 5.88
N THR A 350 -4.18 -17.02 6.63
CA THR A 350 -5.01 -17.89 7.47
C THR A 350 -5.75 -17.07 8.53
N ILE A 351 -5.08 -16.12 9.19
CA ILE A 351 -5.71 -15.21 10.16
C ILE A 351 -6.84 -14.41 9.49
N ASP A 352 -6.61 -13.85 8.30
CA ASP A 352 -7.64 -13.08 7.57
C ASP A 352 -8.86 -13.93 7.21
N LYS A 353 -8.68 -15.22 6.90
CA LYS A 353 -9.79 -16.16 6.68
C LYS A 353 -10.56 -16.40 7.96
N VAL A 354 -9.87 -16.73 9.06
CA VAL A 354 -10.48 -17.02 10.36
C VAL A 354 -11.26 -15.83 10.89
N VAL A 355 -10.70 -14.62 10.80
CA VAL A 355 -11.35 -13.37 11.27
C VAL A 355 -12.69 -13.10 10.57
N LYS A 356 -12.90 -13.61 9.36
CA LYS A 356 -14.14 -13.43 8.59
C LYS A 356 -15.17 -14.55 8.84
N MET A 357 -14.84 -15.56 9.64
CA MET A 357 -15.72 -16.71 9.85
C MET A 357 -16.88 -16.43 10.79
N PRO A 358 -18.07 -17.00 10.52
CA PRO A 358 -19.16 -16.98 11.47
C PRO A 358 -18.77 -17.80 12.71
N GLY A 359 -18.84 -17.19 13.90
CA GLY A 359 -18.49 -17.84 15.17
C GLY A 359 -17.29 -17.25 15.88
N VAL A 360 -16.51 -16.37 15.24
CA VAL A 360 -15.39 -15.66 15.89
C VAL A 360 -15.91 -14.39 16.55
N SER A 361 -15.66 -14.24 17.86
CA SER A 361 -16.12 -13.09 18.63
C SER A 361 -15.45 -11.79 18.17
N ALA A 362 -16.07 -10.63 18.44
CA ALA A 362 -15.50 -9.34 18.08
C ALA A 362 -14.15 -9.08 18.79
N ASP A 363 -13.97 -9.63 19.99
CA ASP A 363 -12.72 -9.50 20.75
C ASP A 363 -11.62 -10.40 20.18
N ASP A 364 -11.95 -11.63 19.78
CA ASP A 364 -11.00 -12.52 19.08
C ASP A 364 -10.59 -11.94 17.72
N GLN A 365 -11.52 -11.32 16.99
CA GLN A 365 -11.19 -10.62 15.75
C GLN A 365 -10.20 -9.49 15.97
N ARG A 366 -10.34 -8.71 17.06
CA ARG A 366 -9.41 -7.63 17.42
C ARG A 366 -8.06 -8.19 17.85
N LEU A 367 -8.05 -9.25 18.66
CA LEU A 367 -6.85 -9.94 19.10
C LEU A 367 -6.05 -10.47 17.91
N LEU A 368 -6.69 -11.24 17.03
CA LEU A 368 -6.06 -11.80 15.84
C LEU A 368 -5.52 -10.73 14.89
N LYS A 369 -6.25 -9.63 14.68
CA LYS A 369 -5.76 -8.48 13.89
C LYS A 369 -4.54 -7.83 14.54
N LYS A 370 -4.52 -7.68 15.86
CA LYS A 370 -3.38 -7.14 16.60
C LYS A 370 -2.16 -8.07 16.50
N LEU A 371 -2.35 -9.35 16.77
CA LEU A 371 -1.29 -10.36 16.68
C LEU A 371 -0.71 -10.45 15.25
N LYS A 372 -1.57 -10.39 14.22
CA LYS A 372 -1.14 -10.28 12.83
C LYS A 372 -0.27 -9.05 12.61
N SER A 373 -0.70 -7.87 13.08
CA SER A 373 0.08 -6.63 12.93
C SER A 373 1.43 -6.71 13.64
N ASP A 374 1.49 -7.28 14.84
CA ASP A 374 2.72 -7.42 15.62
C ASP A 374 3.68 -8.42 14.96
N MET A 375 3.14 -9.55 14.44
CA MET A 375 3.89 -10.56 13.70
C MET A 375 4.49 -10.00 12.41
N LEU A 376 3.73 -9.20 11.66
CA LEU A 376 4.16 -8.67 10.37
C LEU A 376 5.07 -7.43 10.50
N SER A 377 5.15 -6.81 11.67
CA SER A 377 5.80 -5.51 11.85
C SER A 377 7.26 -5.42 11.39
N THR A 378 8.00 -6.53 11.37
CA THR A 378 9.40 -6.58 10.93
C THR A 378 9.57 -6.93 9.45
N ILE A 379 8.52 -7.39 8.77
CA ILE A 379 8.53 -7.68 7.33
C ILE A 379 7.71 -6.66 6.53
N GLU A 380 6.77 -5.98 7.20
CA GLU A 380 5.95 -4.88 6.70
C GLU A 380 6.51 -3.51 7.11
N TYR A 381 7.73 -3.21 6.68
CA TYR A 381 8.44 -1.97 6.98
C TYR A 381 8.95 -1.26 5.72
N ALA A 382 9.04 0.07 5.78
CA ALA A 382 9.74 0.85 4.77
C ALA A 382 10.87 1.64 5.43
N PRO A 383 12.13 1.49 4.96
CA PRO A 383 13.23 2.37 5.35
C PRO A 383 12.87 3.86 5.22
N VAL A 384 13.27 4.66 6.21
CA VAL A 384 12.94 6.10 6.26
C VAL A 384 13.38 6.84 5.00
N TRP A 385 14.52 6.48 4.43
CA TRP A 385 15.02 7.10 3.20
C TRP A 385 14.10 6.87 1.99
N ILE A 386 13.39 5.73 1.93
CA ILE A 386 12.40 5.45 0.87
C ILE A 386 11.20 6.35 1.05
N ILE A 387 10.67 6.42 2.27
CA ILE A 387 9.53 7.29 2.59
C ILE A 387 9.87 8.74 2.21
N MET A 388 11.08 9.19 2.57
CA MET A 388 11.57 10.53 2.20
C MET A 388 11.70 10.72 0.69
N ALA A 389 12.29 9.75 -0.04
CA ALA A 389 12.48 9.85 -1.48
C ALA A 389 11.15 9.91 -2.24
N VAL A 390 10.18 9.07 -1.85
CA VAL A 390 8.84 9.03 -2.44
C VAL A 390 8.07 10.31 -2.09
N ALA A 391 8.14 10.77 -0.84
CA ALA A 391 7.53 12.04 -0.42
C ALA A 391 8.08 13.23 -1.22
N LEU A 392 9.39 13.27 -1.44
CA LEU A 392 10.05 14.28 -2.27
C LEU A 392 9.60 14.19 -3.73
N ALA A 393 9.58 13.00 -4.32
CA ALA A 393 9.12 12.79 -5.69
C ALA A 393 7.67 13.26 -5.89
N LEU A 394 6.76 12.85 -5.00
CA LEU A 394 5.36 13.27 -5.03
C LEU A 394 5.21 14.79 -4.87
N GLY A 395 5.91 15.38 -3.89
CA GLY A 395 5.88 16.82 -3.62
C GLY A 395 6.42 17.64 -4.79
N ILE A 396 7.55 17.23 -5.39
CA ILE A 396 8.13 17.88 -6.57
C ILE A 396 7.18 17.76 -7.77
N GLY A 397 6.63 16.56 -8.01
CA GLY A 397 5.62 16.33 -9.03
C GLY A 397 4.45 17.29 -8.89
N THR A 398 3.92 17.42 -7.66
CA THR A 398 2.81 18.32 -7.34
C THR A 398 3.07 19.76 -7.80
N MET A 399 4.32 20.24 -7.68
CA MET A 399 4.69 21.60 -8.04
C MET A 399 4.75 21.88 -9.54
N ILE A 400 4.94 20.85 -10.37
CA ILE A 400 5.12 20.98 -11.82
C ILE A 400 3.76 20.97 -12.54
N GLY A 401 2.80 20.21 -12.03
CA GLY A 401 1.57 19.82 -12.73
C GLY A 401 0.46 20.82 -12.98
N TRP A 402 0.57 22.02 -12.43
CA TRP A 402 -0.58 22.93 -12.35
C TRP A 402 -0.78 23.82 -13.59
N ARG A 403 0.21 23.85 -14.49
CA ARG A 403 0.16 24.59 -15.75
C ARG A 403 -0.30 23.68 -16.86
#